data_AF-A0A0Q4GQ26-F1
#
_entry.id   AF-A0A0Q4GQ26-F1
#
_cell.length_a   1.000
_cell.length_b   1.000
_cell.length_c   1.000
_cell.angle_alpha   90.00
_cell.angle_beta   90.00
_cell.angle_gamma   90.00
#
_symmetry.space_group_name_H-M   'P 1'
#
loop_
_entity.id
_entity.type
_entity.pdbx_description
1 polymer ?
#
loop_
_entity_poly.entity_id
_entity_poly.type
_entity_poly.pdbx_seq_one_letter_code
_entity_poly.pdbx_strand_id
1 'polypeptide(L)'
;MTGVELLRRAKRLYPDTLRLVLSGDSELQSITDAINEGAIYKFLAKPWDNVQLRAQLREALALTEIADQNRRLHQELQNANRDLVTLT
;
A
#
# COMPACT_ATOMS: atom_id res chain seq x y z
N MET A 1 5.13 11.20 18.10
CA MET A 1 4.83 10.27 17.02
C MET A 1 5.27 10.90 15.71
N THR A 2 6.18 10.28 14.97
CA THR A 2 6.63 10.73 13.63
C THR A 2 5.69 10.23 12.52
N GLY A 3 5.81 10.78 11.31
CA GLY A 3 5.05 10.27 10.15
C GLY A 3 5.36 8.81 9.85
N VAL A 4 6.61 8.39 9.99
CA VAL A 4 7.03 6.99 9.80
C VAL A 4 6.40 6.07 10.85
N GLU A 5 6.37 6.48 12.12
CA GLU A 5 5.73 5.70 13.19
C GLU A 5 4.22 5.52 12.94
N LEU A 6 3.56 6.56 12.45
CA LEU A 6 2.16 6.49 12.03
C LEU A 6 1.97 5.46 10.90
N LEU A 7 2.81 5.49 9.87
CA LEU A 7 2.70 4.55 8.74
C LEU A 7 3.00 3.10 9.15
N ARG A 8 3.96 2.89 10.06
CA ARG A 8 4.18 1.57 10.69
C ARG A 8 2.95 1.09 11.44
N ARG A 9 2.27 1.97 12.18
CA ARG A 9 1.03 1.61 12.88
C ARG A 9 -0.10 1.31 11.90
N ALA A 10 -0.23 2.11 10.83
CA ALA A 10 -1.20 1.89 9.76
C ALA A 10 -1.00 0.52 9.10
N LYS A 11 0.24 0.11 8.81
CA LYS A 11 0.53 -1.23 8.30
C LYS A 11 0.01 -2.35 9.21
N ARG A 12 0.15 -2.22 10.52
CA ARG A 12 -0.32 -3.25 11.46
C ARG A 12 -1.84 -3.36 11.51
N LEU A 13 -2.55 -2.25 11.32
CA LEU A 13 -4.02 -2.20 11.41
C LEU A 13 -4.70 -2.45 10.06
N TYR A 14 -4.10 -1.95 8.99
CA TYR A 14 -4.61 -1.96 7.62
C TYR A 14 -3.47 -2.36 6.68
N PRO A 15 -3.07 -3.64 6.67
CA PRO A 15 -1.91 -4.11 5.92
C PRO A 15 -2.04 -3.87 4.42
N ASP A 16 -3.27 -3.92 3.90
CA ASP A 16 -3.60 -3.73 2.48
C ASP A 16 -3.61 -2.27 2.01
N THR A 17 -3.60 -1.30 2.93
CA THR A 17 -3.56 0.11 2.56
C THR A 17 -2.17 0.49 2.06
N LEU A 18 -2.10 1.04 0.86
CA LEU A 18 -0.86 1.50 0.25
C LEU A 18 -0.44 2.84 0.89
N ARG A 19 0.83 2.95 1.30
CA ARG A 19 1.32 4.00 2.21
C ARG A 19 2.45 4.79 1.55
N LEU A 20 2.31 6.11 1.45
CA LEU A 20 3.32 7.00 0.87
C LEU A 20 3.78 8.02 1.91
N VAL A 21 5.03 8.46 1.82
CA VAL A 21 5.59 9.53 2.67
C VAL A 21 6.19 10.64 1.82
N LEU A 22 5.89 11.89 2.18
CA LEU A 22 6.49 13.08 1.57
C LEU A 22 7.49 13.68 2.56
N SER A 23 8.79 13.65 2.26
CA SER A 23 9.82 14.19 3.17
C SER A 23 10.93 14.95 2.45
N GLY A 24 11.59 15.85 3.18
CA GLY A 24 12.85 16.48 2.78
C GLY A 24 14.07 15.74 3.33
N ASP A 25 15.24 16.39 3.26
CA ASP A 25 16.56 15.78 3.53
C ASP A 25 16.79 15.25 4.95
N SER A 26 15.98 15.65 5.94
CA SER A 26 16.28 15.40 7.36
C SER A 26 15.94 14.01 7.90
N GLU A 27 15.35 13.10 7.12
CA GLU A 27 14.86 11.79 7.63
C GLU A 27 15.13 10.57 6.73
N LEU A 28 16.13 10.66 5.82
CA LEU A 28 16.38 9.60 4.82
C LEU A 28 16.62 8.21 5.42
N GLN A 29 17.36 8.09 6.52
CA GLN A 29 17.65 6.79 7.14
C GLN A 29 16.37 6.12 7.67
N SER A 30 15.54 6.86 8.42
CA SER A 30 14.28 6.35 8.98
C SER A 30 13.29 5.94 7.89
N ILE A 31 13.26 6.67 6.78
CA ILE A 31 12.42 6.36 5.61
C ILE A 31 12.92 5.09 4.91
N THR A 32 14.25 4.94 4.77
CA THR A 32 14.86 3.76 4.14
C THR A 32 14.53 2.50 4.94
N ASP A 33 14.68 2.55 6.26
CA ASP A 33 14.32 1.44 7.14
C ASP A 33 12.83 1.09 7.01
N ALA A 34 11.95 2.08 6.98
CA ALA A 34 10.52 1.86 6.84
C ALA A 34 10.09 1.31 5.45
N ILE A 35 10.83 1.62 4.39
CA ILE A 35 10.65 0.98 3.08
C ILE A 35 11.06 -0.49 3.15
N ASN A 36 12.22 -0.80 3.74
CA ASN A 36 12.73 -2.17 3.88
C ASN A 36 11.84 -3.04 4.77
N GLU A 37 11.23 -2.47 5.81
CA GLU A 37 10.21 -3.13 6.62
C GLU A 37 8.87 -3.29 5.88
N GLY A 38 8.73 -2.76 4.66
CA GLY A 38 7.50 -2.72 3.88
C GLY A 38 6.39 -1.89 4.53
N ALA A 39 6.74 -0.99 5.46
CA ALA A 39 5.81 -0.06 6.09
C ALA A 39 5.39 1.07 5.14
N ILE A 40 6.24 1.39 4.16
CA ILE A 40 6.03 2.44 3.17
C ILE A 40 6.22 1.83 1.79
N TYR A 41 5.29 2.13 0.87
CA TYR A 41 5.39 1.76 -0.54
C TYR A 41 6.33 2.70 -1.29
N LYS A 42 6.21 4.02 -1.06
CA LYS A 42 7.00 5.01 -1.79
C LYS A 42 7.31 6.25 -0.98
N PHE A 43 8.52 6.74 -1.15
CA PHE A 43 8.97 8.06 -0.72
C PHE A 43 8.87 9.06 -1.86
N LEU A 44 8.42 10.27 -1.55
CA LEU A 44 8.34 11.40 -2.46
C LEU A 44 9.13 12.57 -1.87
N ALA A 45 10.16 13.01 -2.58
CA ALA A 45 11.03 14.09 -2.13
C ALA A 45 10.33 15.46 -2.23
N LYS A 46 10.67 16.35 -1.29
CA LYS A 46 10.34 17.78 -1.38
C LYS A 46 11.53 18.57 -1.93
N PRO A 47 11.31 19.62 -2.75
CA PRO A 47 10.04 20.03 -3.33
C PRO A 47 9.59 19.04 -4.43
N TRP A 48 8.28 18.86 -4.59
CA TRP A 48 7.73 17.96 -5.62
C TRP A 48 7.30 18.71 -6.87
N ASP A 49 7.34 18.01 -8.00
CA ASP A 49 6.63 18.40 -9.21
C ASP A 49 5.19 17.88 -9.17
N ASN A 50 4.22 18.74 -9.51
CA ASN A 50 2.80 18.40 -9.44
C ASN A 50 2.37 17.39 -10.51
N VAL A 51 3.00 17.40 -11.69
CA VAL A 51 2.69 16.44 -12.75
C VAL A 51 3.16 15.06 -12.33
N GLN A 52 4.39 14.97 -11.84
CA GLN A 52 4.98 13.75 -11.31
C GLN A 52 4.18 13.23 -10.12
N LEU A 53 3.86 14.08 -9.12
CA LEU A 53 3.07 13.68 -7.96
C LEU A 53 1.73 13.05 -8.36
N ARG A 54 0.99 13.67 -9.29
CA ARG A 54 -0.27 13.12 -9.79
C ARG A 54 -0.09 11.80 -10.52
N ALA A 55 0.97 11.65 -11.31
CA ALA A 55 1.27 10.37 -11.97
C ALA A 55 1.54 9.26 -10.93
N GLN A 56 2.31 9.57 -9.89
CA GLN A 56 2.64 8.65 -8.80
C GLN A 56 1.41 8.23 -8.00
N LEU A 57 0.49 9.16 -7.73
CA LEU A 57 -0.76 8.85 -7.05
C LEU A 57 -1.69 7.99 -7.90
N ARG A 58 -1.77 8.23 -9.22
CA ARG A 58 -2.56 7.38 -10.13
C ARG A 58 -2.03 5.95 -10.17
N GLU A 59 -0.70 5.79 -10.24
CA GLU A 59 -0.05 4.48 -10.19
C GLU A 59 -0.38 3.74 -8.89
N ALA A 60 -0.24 4.43 -7.74
CA ALA A 60 -0.58 3.88 -6.44
C ALA A 60 -2.05 3.42 -6.36
N LEU A 61 -2.98 4.23 -6.87
CA LEU A 61 -4.41 3.90 -6.87
C LEU A 61 -4.73 2.70 -7.77
N ALA A 62 -4.12 2.63 -8.97
CA ALA A 62 -4.29 1.49 -9.86
C ALA A 62 -3.80 0.19 -9.22
N LEU A 63 -2.67 0.22 -8.50
CA LEU A 63 -2.17 -0.94 -7.76
C LEU A 63 -3.13 -1.40 -6.67
N THR A 64 -3.73 -0.47 -5.92
CA THR A 64 -4.73 -0.82 -4.90
C THR A 64 -5.98 -1.45 -5.52
N GLU A 65 -6.44 -0.93 -6.66
CA GLU A 65 -7.62 -1.46 -7.36
C GLU A 65 -7.39 -2.88 -7.88
N ILE A 66 -6.22 -3.15 -8.48
CA ILE A 66 -5.86 -4.50 -8.92
C ILE A 66 -5.80 -5.47 -7.73
N ALA A 67 -5.20 -5.05 -6.61
CA ALA A 67 -5.13 -5.88 -5.41
C ALA A 67 -6.52 -6.18 -4.83
N ASP A 68 -7.43 -5.20 -4.81
CA ASP A 68 -8.82 -5.37 -4.39
C ASP A 68 -9.59 -6.35 -5.29
N GLN A 69 -9.44 -6.20 -6.61
CA GLN A 69 -10.07 -7.09 -7.59
C GLN A 69 -9.57 -8.54 -7.42
N ASN A 70 -8.26 -8.73 -7.28
CA ASN A 70 -7.67 -10.04 -7.03
C ASN A 70 -8.22 -10.69 -5.74
N ARG A 71 -8.33 -9.92 -4.65
CA ARG A 71 -8.92 -10.41 -3.39
C ARG A 71 -10.38 -10.85 -3.58
N ARG A 72 -11.18 -10.03 -4.26
CA ARG A 72 -12.60 -10.34 -4.53
C ARG A 72 -12.75 -11.61 -5.35
N LEU A 73 -12.06 -11.69 -6.49
CA LEU A 73 -12.10 -12.86 -7.37
C LEU A 73 -11.63 -14.13 -6.66
N HIS A 74 -10.60 -14.02 -5.82
CA HIS A 74 -10.13 -15.16 -5.04
C HIS A 74 -11.17 -15.64 -4.03
N GLN A 75 -11.89 -14.72 -3.36
CA GLN A 75 -12.98 -15.07 -2.45
C GLN A 75 -14.15 -15.73 -3.19
N GLU A 76 -14.54 -15.20 -4.36
CA GLU A 76 -15.59 -15.79 -5.19
C GLU A 76 -15.25 -17.22 -5.62
N LEU A 77 -14.00 -17.45 -6.07
CA LEU A 77 -13.51 -18.77 -6.44
C LEU A 77 -13.53 -19.74 -5.25
N GLN A 78 -13.09 -19.31 -4.08
CA GLN A 78 -13.10 -20.13 -2.86
C GLN A 78 -14.53 -20.52 -2.45
N ASN A 79 -15.48 -19.59 -2.55
CA ASN A 79 -16.88 -19.85 -2.24
C ASN A 79 -17.49 -20.85 -3.23
N ALA A 80 -17.30 -20.65 -4.53
CA ALA A 80 -17.79 -21.57 -5.56
C ALA A 80 -17.21 -22.98 -5.39
N ASN A 81 -15.92 -23.11 -5.10
CA ASN A 81 -15.28 -24.40 -4.83
C ASN A 81 -15.89 -25.07 -3.57
N ARG A 82 -16.18 -24.30 -2.52
CA ARG A 82 -16.81 -24.82 -1.31
C ARG A 82 -18.21 -25.35 -1.57
N ASP A 83 -19.02 -24.63 -2.34
CA ASP A 83 -20.40 -25.02 -2.66
C ASP A 83 -20.43 -26.34 -3.43
N LEU A 84 -19.51 -26.52 -4.38
CA LEU A 84 -19.35 -27.77 -5.13
C LEU A 84 -19.01 -28.96 -4.22
N VAL A 85 -18.11 -28.78 -3.25
CA VAL A 85 -17.74 -29.84 -2.30
C VAL A 85 -18.91 -30.21 -1.39
N THR A 86 -19.81 -29.28 -1.07
CA THR A 86 -21.00 -29.58 -0.24
C THR A 86 -22.13 -30.31 -0.97
N LEU A 87 -22.07 -30.37 -2.30
CA LEU A 87 -23.06 -31.06 -3.15
C LEU A 87 -22.68 -32.51 -3.48
N THR A 88 -21.46 -32.94 -3.13
CA THR A 88 -20.90 -34.29 -3.33
C THR A 88 -20.70 -35.00 -2.01
#